data_AF-A0A9W4UG02-F1
#
_entry.id   AF-A0A9W4UG02-F1
#
_cell.length_a   1.000
_cell.length_b   1.000
_cell.length_c   1.000
_cell.angle_alpha   90.00
_cell.angle_beta   90.00
_cell.angle_gamma   90.00
#
_symmetry.space_group_name_H-M   'P 1'
#
loop_
_entity.id
_entity.type
_entity.pdbx_description
1 polymer ?
#
loop_
_entity_poly.entity_id
_entity_poly.type
_entity_poly.pdbx_seq_one_letter_code
_entity_poly.pdbx_strand_id
1 'polypeptide(L)'
;MDGRDKSPETQQYPLTRFEISLIERLREQGQQQLSKPPDDGFASQTLRLSAWKGDHDLGLYHIDTRKILGECLDAGLKIKHRLFNISVAEQAHVEDTSICKAETEEYQPTFEPAPEPAGEEEPISWEDIKQDIIPSCVHQVTFTIDDVTPEVRRHLDLTFPGVIIQNHTTPESNNSPETRVSRGTSTTRRLSSEISSTLSTPPSSQSSLDPHIAASPTTPTTIAESIGLSLQNPETIAGIYSHWELKQSVQIFRKETSDVTIDDQLFNYYLNIVDLYIIAEHIPSPALQYKLLLAFQTTNQAQREHMPHIETAVKAFQYLPATKPLCQWLAIIFAFLWDTSDDGTWSDLRKEYPNMPLEGLAAFLHSVNLVRCSFTTGDDVAVLERWCTVHSHAKGSKEKKACDQYRSRYTDLLEKGKEEERQFELKEAREVIAEEQKRKREMKRKRSSGPADHGSSRKKGKSRSGGELLN
;
A
#
# COMPACT_ATOMS: atom_id res chain seq x y z
N MET A 1 30.68 38.99 -8.98
CA MET A 1 30.36 38.13 -10.13
C MET A 1 30.13 36.76 -9.55
N ASP A 2 28.92 36.24 -9.62
CA ASP A 2 28.63 34.80 -9.50
C ASP A 2 27.21 34.59 -10.01
N GLY A 3 27.11 34.39 -11.32
CA GLY A 3 25.87 33.99 -11.97
C GLY A 3 25.69 32.49 -11.77
N ARG A 4 24.78 32.09 -10.87
CA ARG A 4 24.29 30.71 -10.86
C ARG A 4 23.25 30.57 -11.96
N ASP A 5 23.63 29.80 -12.97
CA ASP A 5 22.75 29.31 -14.02
C ASP A 5 21.62 28.51 -13.35
N LYS A 6 20.38 28.99 -13.50
CA LYS A 6 19.19 28.26 -13.05
C LYS A 6 18.77 27.34 -14.20
N SER A 7 19.27 26.12 -14.19
CA SER A 7 18.72 25.04 -15.01
C SER A 7 17.25 24.83 -14.64
N PRO A 8 16.34 24.61 -15.61
CA PRO A 8 14.95 24.30 -15.30
C PRO A 8 14.88 22.99 -14.49
N GLU A 9 14.17 23.07 -13.38
CA GLU A 9 13.89 21.95 -12.49
C GLU A 9 13.17 20.85 -13.28
N THR A 10 13.84 19.71 -13.43
CA THR A 10 13.32 18.59 -14.20
C THR A 10 12.52 17.70 -13.25
N GLN A 11 11.20 17.85 -13.26
CA GLN A 11 10.31 16.97 -12.50
C GLN A 11 10.20 15.61 -13.22
N GLN A 12 10.52 14.54 -12.51
CA GLN A 12 10.37 13.17 -13.00
C GLN A 12 9.20 12.51 -12.28
N TYR A 13 8.26 11.96 -13.05
CA TYR A 13 7.12 11.21 -12.53
C TYR A 13 7.34 9.71 -12.78
N PRO A 14 7.34 8.86 -11.75
CA PRO A 14 7.43 7.42 -11.94
C PRO A 14 6.14 6.91 -12.57
N LEU A 15 6.27 6.24 -13.71
CA LEU A 15 5.16 5.63 -14.45
C LEU A 15 4.86 4.23 -13.88
N THR A 16 3.59 3.87 -13.76
CA THR A 16 3.16 2.51 -13.41
C THR A 16 3.52 1.52 -14.52
N ARG A 17 3.58 0.21 -14.22
CA ARG A 17 3.85 -0.83 -15.24
C ARG A 17 2.86 -0.79 -16.42
N PHE A 18 1.60 -0.45 -16.16
CA PHE A 18 0.59 -0.29 -17.20
C PHE A 18 0.89 0.91 -18.10
N GLU A 19 1.23 2.07 -17.52
CA GLU A 19 1.57 3.28 -18.26
C GLU A 19 2.86 3.10 -19.08
N ILE A 20 3.86 2.41 -18.53
CA ILE A 20 5.08 2.03 -19.24
C ILE A 20 4.73 1.15 -20.45
N SER A 21 3.94 0.09 -20.25
CA SER A 21 3.53 -0.80 -21.34
C SER A 21 2.69 -0.09 -22.42
N LEU A 22 1.85 0.85 -22.02
CA LEU A 22 1.09 1.70 -22.94
C LEU A 22 2.02 2.61 -23.76
N ILE A 23 2.98 3.28 -23.10
CA ILE A 23 3.96 4.14 -23.77
C ILE A 23 4.85 3.34 -24.71
N GLU A 24 5.28 2.14 -24.31
CA GLU A 24 6.05 1.22 -25.15
C GLU A 24 5.27 0.80 -26.38
N ARG A 25 4.00 0.36 -26.24
CA ARG A 25 3.14 0.04 -27.38
C ARG A 25 2.92 1.23 -28.31
N LEU A 26 2.72 2.43 -27.76
CA LEU A 26 2.57 3.65 -28.56
C LEU A 26 3.86 3.99 -29.33
N ARG A 27 5.03 3.78 -28.72
CA ARG A 27 6.33 3.95 -29.39
C ARG A 27 6.58 2.88 -30.45
N GLU A 28 6.26 1.63 -30.18
CA GLU A 28 6.37 0.53 -31.13
C GLU A 28 5.48 0.75 -32.35
N GLN A 29 4.22 1.16 -32.13
CA GLN A 29 3.32 1.56 -33.21
C GLN A 29 3.84 2.77 -33.98
N GLY A 30 4.40 3.78 -33.30
CA GLY A 30 5.03 4.92 -33.94
C GLY A 30 6.25 4.55 -34.79
N GLN A 31 7.13 3.67 -34.29
CA GLN A 31 8.33 3.21 -34.99
C GLN A 31 8.00 2.30 -36.19
N GLN A 32 7.01 1.41 -36.06
CA GLN A 32 6.50 0.63 -37.18
C GLN A 32 5.88 1.53 -38.26
N GLN A 33 5.33 2.69 -37.90
CA GLN A 33 4.78 3.67 -38.85
C GLN A 33 5.86 4.54 -39.51
N LEU A 34 6.94 4.87 -38.80
CA LEU A 34 8.09 5.64 -39.32
C LEU A 34 8.90 4.91 -40.40
N SER A 35 8.77 3.58 -40.51
CA SER A 35 9.44 2.78 -41.53
C SER A 35 8.68 2.69 -42.87
N LYS A 36 7.46 3.25 -42.95
CA LYS A 36 6.73 3.42 -44.21
C LYS A 36 6.83 4.88 -44.66
N PRO A 37 7.11 5.15 -45.95
CA PRO A 37 7.16 6.51 -46.48
C PRO A 37 5.81 7.21 -46.25
N PRO A 38 5.81 8.54 -46.03
CA PRO A 38 4.62 9.30 -45.72
C PRO A 38 3.71 9.31 -46.94
N ASP A 39 2.72 8.43 -46.95
CA ASP A 39 1.55 8.60 -47.79
C ASP A 39 0.68 9.66 -47.10
N ASP A 40 0.41 10.77 -47.80
CA ASP A 40 -0.23 12.01 -47.31
C ASP A 40 -1.71 11.83 -46.87
N GLY A 41 -2.11 10.62 -46.50
CA GLY A 41 -3.50 10.21 -46.28
C GLY A 41 -3.83 9.70 -44.88
N PHE A 42 -3.00 9.96 -43.86
CA PHE A 42 -3.36 9.52 -42.50
C PHE A 42 -4.45 10.41 -41.89
N ALA A 43 -5.69 9.95 -42.05
CA ALA A 43 -6.86 10.44 -41.34
C ALA A 43 -6.53 10.57 -39.85
N SER A 44 -6.66 11.79 -39.30
CA SER A 44 -6.55 12.04 -37.87
C SER A 44 -7.50 11.12 -37.14
N GLN A 45 -6.96 10.10 -36.46
CA GLN A 45 -7.78 9.25 -35.61
C GLN A 45 -7.95 9.98 -34.28
N THR A 46 -9.20 10.07 -33.83
CA THR A 46 -9.55 10.68 -32.56
C THR A 46 -9.95 9.57 -31.61
N LEU A 47 -9.24 9.41 -30.51
CA LEU A 47 -9.62 8.50 -29.43
C LEU A 47 -10.73 9.16 -28.60
N ARG A 48 -11.70 8.37 -28.16
CA ARG A 48 -12.77 8.82 -27.27
C ARG A 48 -12.54 8.26 -25.88
N LEU A 49 -12.29 9.13 -24.91
CA LEU A 49 -12.13 8.79 -23.50
C LEU A 49 -13.37 9.24 -22.74
N SER A 50 -14.14 8.30 -22.19
CA SER A 50 -15.26 8.59 -21.29
C SER A 50 -14.83 8.35 -19.85
N ALA A 51 -15.12 9.28 -18.94
CA ALA A 51 -14.77 9.18 -17.53
C ALA A 51 -16.02 9.23 -16.63
N TRP A 52 -16.06 8.41 -15.59
CA TRP A 52 -17.21 8.24 -14.70
C TRP A 52 -16.76 8.10 -13.23
N LYS A 53 -17.57 8.57 -12.27
CA LYS A 53 -17.43 8.32 -10.82
C LYS A 53 -18.78 7.85 -10.28
N GLY A 54 -18.94 6.55 -10.03
CA GLY A 54 -20.26 5.97 -9.74
C GLY A 54 -21.22 6.27 -10.89
N ASP A 55 -22.37 6.86 -10.58
CA ASP A 55 -23.39 7.26 -11.57
C ASP A 55 -23.14 8.66 -12.19
N HIS A 56 -22.08 9.36 -11.78
CA HIS A 56 -21.76 10.69 -12.30
C HIS A 56 -20.88 10.62 -13.53
N ASP A 57 -21.41 11.08 -14.67
CA ASP A 57 -20.64 11.30 -15.91
C ASP A 57 -19.65 12.46 -15.71
N LEU A 58 -18.36 12.15 -15.71
CA LEU A 58 -17.29 13.15 -15.65
C LEU A 58 -17.04 13.75 -17.03
N GLY A 59 -17.52 13.14 -18.11
CA GLY A 59 -17.54 13.68 -19.46
C GLY A 59 -16.82 12.80 -20.48
N LEU A 60 -17.01 13.18 -21.75
CA LEU A 60 -16.39 12.55 -22.91
C LEU A 60 -15.32 13.47 -23.51
N TYR A 61 -14.10 12.96 -23.61
CA TYR A 61 -12.92 13.65 -24.11
C TYR A 61 -12.48 13.04 -25.44
N HIS A 62 -12.10 13.92 -26.37
CA HIS A 62 -11.64 13.54 -27.70
C HIS A 62 -10.15 13.81 -27.77
N ILE A 63 -9.34 12.76 -27.90
CA ILE A 63 -7.89 12.82 -27.87
C ILE A 63 -7.38 12.65 -29.30
N ASP A 64 -6.77 13.70 -29.85
CA ASP A 64 -6.08 13.61 -31.13
C ASP A 64 -4.81 12.76 -30.98
N THR A 65 -4.73 11.64 -31.72
CA THR A 65 -3.58 10.73 -31.63
C THR A 65 -2.26 11.40 -32.02
N ARG A 66 -2.29 12.48 -32.81
CA ARG A 66 -1.10 13.27 -33.17
C ARG A 66 -0.51 14.03 -31.98
N LYS A 67 -1.31 14.26 -30.93
CA LYS A 67 -0.94 15.00 -29.71
C LYS A 67 -1.30 14.22 -28.45
N ILE A 68 -1.26 12.88 -28.53
CA ILE A 68 -1.85 12.00 -27.52
C ILE A 68 -1.42 12.34 -26.09
N LEU A 69 -0.14 12.63 -25.84
CA LEU A 69 0.36 12.99 -24.51
C LEU A 69 -0.22 14.31 -23.98
N GLY A 70 -0.30 15.34 -24.83
CA GLY A 70 -0.82 16.65 -24.44
C GLY A 70 -2.33 16.63 -24.22
N GLU A 71 -3.07 15.97 -25.11
CA GLU A 71 -4.52 15.84 -25.04
C GLU A 71 -4.96 14.91 -23.87
N CYS A 72 -4.21 13.84 -23.58
CA CYS A 72 -4.44 13.01 -22.39
C CYS A 72 -4.22 13.79 -21.09
N LEU A 73 -3.16 14.60 -21.02
CA LEU A 73 -2.88 15.43 -19.84
C LEU A 73 -4.00 16.47 -19.62
N ASP A 74 -4.44 17.14 -20.68
CA ASP A 74 -5.54 18.10 -20.64
C ASP A 74 -6.86 17.44 -20.21
N ALA A 75 -7.17 16.25 -20.76
CA ALA A 75 -8.33 15.47 -20.33
C ALA A 75 -8.25 15.09 -18.85
N GLY A 76 -7.09 14.61 -18.37
CA GLY A 76 -6.86 14.28 -16.96
C GLY A 76 -7.06 15.47 -16.02
N LEU A 77 -6.57 16.65 -16.39
CA LEU A 77 -6.78 17.89 -15.62
C LEU A 77 -8.26 18.28 -15.55
N LYS A 78 -9.00 18.13 -16.66
CA LYS A 78 -10.45 18.41 -16.70
C LYS A 78 -11.25 17.41 -15.85
N ILE A 79 -10.88 16.13 -15.87
CA ILE A 79 -11.50 15.10 -15.03
C ILE A 79 -11.25 15.42 -13.55
N LYS A 80 -10.00 15.72 -13.18
CA LYS A 80 -9.61 16.11 -11.82
C LYS A 80 -10.43 17.30 -11.34
N HIS A 81 -10.52 18.37 -12.12
CA HIS A 81 -11.30 19.56 -11.77
C HIS A 81 -12.80 19.25 -11.54
N ARG A 82 -13.39 18.35 -12.35
CA ARG A 82 -14.78 17.93 -12.16
C ARG A 82 -14.99 17.09 -10.90
N LEU A 83 -14.05 16.18 -10.59
CA LEU A 83 -14.09 15.39 -9.36
C LEU A 83 -14.10 16.27 -8.10
N PHE A 84 -13.29 17.33 -8.07
CA PHE A 84 -13.28 18.27 -6.95
C PHE A 84 -14.59 19.03 -6.80
N ASN A 85 -15.22 19.44 -7.91
CA ASN A 85 -16.47 20.20 -7.86
C ASN A 85 -17.68 19.34 -7.44
N ILE A 86 -17.67 18.04 -7.75
CA ILE A 86 -18.73 17.11 -7.29
C ILE A 86 -18.71 16.99 -5.76
N SER A 87 -17.52 16.89 -5.15
CA SER A 87 -17.39 16.80 -3.69
C SER A 87 -17.96 18.00 -2.95
N VAL A 88 -17.92 19.19 -3.55
CA VAL A 88 -18.47 20.42 -2.96
C VAL A 88 -20.00 20.47 -3.10
N ALA A 89 -20.54 19.97 -4.21
CA ALA A 89 -21.99 19.92 -4.43
C ALA A 89 -22.69 18.84 -3.59
N GLU A 90 -22.05 17.68 -3.39
CA GLU A 90 -22.56 16.60 -2.53
C GLU A 90 -22.60 17.02 -1.05
N GLN A 91 -21.64 17.83 -0.59
CA GLN A 91 -21.63 18.34 0.79
C GLN A 91 -22.73 19.38 1.04
N ALA A 92 -23.07 20.22 0.05
CA ALA A 92 -24.13 21.22 0.19
C ALA A 92 -25.54 20.61 0.26
N HIS A 93 -25.75 19.37 -0.21
CA HIS A 93 -27.06 18.74 -0.26
C HIS A 93 -27.42 17.95 1.01
N VAL A 94 -26.46 17.75 1.93
CA VAL A 94 -26.67 17.00 3.19
C VAL A 94 -27.05 17.92 4.36
N GLU A 95 -26.79 19.23 4.28
CA GLU A 95 -27.03 20.16 5.39
C GLU A 95 -28.46 20.73 5.49
N ASP A 96 -29.38 20.44 4.55
CA ASP A 96 -30.72 21.07 4.52
C ASP A 96 -31.88 20.17 5.01
N THR A 97 -31.58 19.01 5.60
CA THR A 97 -32.59 18.12 6.21
C THR A 97 -32.13 17.52 7.53
N SER A 98 -31.96 18.34 8.58
CA SER A 98 -32.21 17.90 9.97
C SER A 98 -32.19 19.08 10.94
N ILE A 99 -33.32 19.78 11.07
CA ILE A 99 -33.62 20.58 12.26
C ILE A 99 -34.65 19.77 13.06
N CYS A 100 -34.19 19.06 14.08
CA CYS A 100 -35.06 18.54 15.13
C CYS A 100 -34.49 18.90 16.50
N LYS A 101 -35.42 19.37 17.34
CA LYS A 101 -35.25 20.06 18.61
C LYS A 101 -34.55 19.18 19.64
N ALA A 102 -33.62 19.78 20.38
CA ALA A 102 -33.05 19.21 21.58
C ALA A 102 -34.00 19.44 22.76
N GLU A 103 -34.56 18.36 23.30
CA GLU A 103 -35.09 18.31 24.66
C GLU A 103 -34.05 17.63 25.56
N THR A 104 -33.70 18.34 26.61
CA THR A 104 -32.75 17.93 27.65
C THR A 104 -33.49 17.07 28.66
N GLU A 105 -33.29 15.75 28.63
CA GLU A 105 -33.70 14.86 29.73
C GLU A 105 -32.46 14.33 30.48
N GLU A 106 -32.43 14.59 31.78
CA GLU A 106 -31.46 14.07 32.74
C GLU A 106 -31.57 12.54 32.85
N TYR A 107 -30.50 11.84 32.49
CA TYR A 107 -30.41 10.38 32.61
C TYR A 107 -29.93 9.99 34.01
N GLN A 108 -30.80 9.36 34.81
CA GLN A 108 -30.42 8.56 35.98
C GLN A 108 -30.17 7.10 35.56
N PRO A 109 -29.01 6.50 35.89
CA PRO A 109 -28.72 5.13 35.47
C PRO A 109 -29.48 4.13 36.36
N THR A 110 -30.48 3.48 35.76
CA THR A 110 -31.08 2.25 36.30
C THR A 110 -30.27 1.06 35.80
N PHE A 111 -29.73 0.26 36.72
CA PHE A 111 -29.00 -0.97 36.39
C PHE A 111 -29.99 -2.05 35.95
N GLU A 112 -29.99 -2.37 34.65
CA GLU A 112 -30.62 -3.59 34.13
C GLU A 112 -29.66 -4.80 34.26
N PRO A 113 -30.18 -5.99 34.63
CA PRO A 113 -29.39 -7.21 34.71
C PRO A 113 -28.96 -7.71 33.32
N ALA A 114 -27.78 -8.32 33.29
CA ALA A 114 -27.06 -8.73 32.09
C ALA A 114 -27.88 -9.64 31.16
N PRO A 115 -27.89 -9.38 29.83
CA PRO A 115 -28.52 -10.26 28.86
C PRO A 115 -27.74 -11.57 28.73
N GLU A 116 -28.49 -12.67 28.67
CA GLU A 116 -27.98 -14.03 28.44
C GLU A 116 -27.19 -14.12 27.12
N PRO A 117 -26.20 -15.04 27.03
CA PRO A 117 -25.31 -15.13 25.88
C PRO A 117 -26.08 -15.37 24.59
N ALA A 118 -25.85 -14.47 23.62
CA ALA A 118 -26.41 -14.51 22.29
C ALA A 118 -26.19 -15.87 21.63
N GLY A 119 -27.28 -16.45 21.12
CA GLY A 119 -27.26 -17.65 20.31
C GLY A 119 -26.41 -17.47 19.05
N GLU A 120 -25.94 -18.59 18.51
CA GLU A 120 -25.20 -18.70 17.27
C GLU A 120 -25.83 -17.78 16.20
N GLU A 121 -25.10 -16.73 15.79
CA GLU A 121 -25.59 -15.78 14.79
C GLU A 121 -25.80 -16.54 13.47
N GLU A 122 -27.05 -16.65 13.04
CA GLU A 122 -27.39 -17.25 11.76
C GLU A 122 -26.66 -16.48 10.64
N PRO A 123 -25.98 -17.18 9.71
CA PRO A 123 -25.29 -16.52 8.62
C PRO A 123 -26.28 -15.70 7.78
N ILE A 124 -25.92 -14.44 7.49
CA ILE A 124 -26.71 -13.50 6.68
C ILE A 124 -27.07 -14.18 5.35
N SER A 125 -28.36 -14.19 5.00
CA SER A 125 -28.82 -14.83 3.79
C SER A 125 -28.47 -14.01 2.54
N TRP A 126 -28.32 -14.67 1.39
CA TRP A 126 -28.07 -13.98 0.12
C TRP A 126 -29.20 -13.01 -0.27
N GLU A 127 -30.44 -13.31 0.11
CA GLU A 127 -31.58 -12.46 -0.20
C GLU A 127 -31.50 -11.13 0.57
N ASP A 128 -31.04 -11.17 1.82
CA ASP A 128 -30.81 -9.96 2.64
C ASP A 128 -29.70 -9.10 2.02
N ILE A 129 -28.60 -9.73 1.58
CA ILE A 129 -27.51 -9.02 0.87
C ILE A 129 -28.04 -8.35 -0.40
N LYS A 130 -28.89 -9.04 -1.15
CA LYS A 130 -29.44 -8.53 -2.41
C LYS A 130 -30.39 -7.34 -2.17
N GLN A 131 -31.15 -7.32 -1.09
CA GLN A 131 -32.08 -6.24 -0.77
C GLN A 131 -31.39 -5.05 -0.11
N ASP A 132 -30.46 -5.30 0.81
CA ASP A 132 -29.91 -4.27 1.69
C ASP A 132 -28.56 -3.70 1.21
N ILE A 133 -27.78 -4.49 0.48
CA ILE A 133 -26.40 -4.13 0.12
C ILE A 133 -26.28 -3.80 -1.38
N ILE A 134 -26.95 -4.56 -2.25
CA ILE A 134 -26.82 -4.39 -3.70
C ILE A 134 -27.77 -3.27 -4.15
N PRO A 135 -27.26 -2.15 -4.72
CA PRO A 135 -28.12 -1.07 -5.20
C PRO A 135 -29.07 -1.56 -6.30
N SER A 136 -30.30 -1.03 -6.30
CA SER A 136 -31.34 -1.41 -7.27
C SER A 136 -31.00 -1.13 -8.74
N CYS A 137 -29.97 -0.32 -9.01
CA CYS A 137 -29.43 -0.07 -10.35
C CYS A 137 -28.55 -1.23 -10.88
N VAL A 138 -28.16 -2.19 -10.04
CA VAL A 138 -27.37 -3.36 -10.45
C VAL A 138 -28.28 -4.43 -11.04
N HIS A 139 -28.23 -4.58 -12.36
CA HIS A 139 -29.09 -5.52 -13.09
C HIS A 139 -28.56 -6.96 -13.07
N GLN A 140 -27.26 -7.16 -12.88
CA GLN A 140 -26.61 -8.46 -12.97
C GLN A 140 -25.31 -8.51 -12.16
N VAL A 141 -25.12 -9.60 -11.42
CA VAL A 141 -23.89 -9.91 -10.68
C VAL A 141 -23.26 -11.13 -11.34
N THR A 142 -21.95 -11.08 -11.61
CA THR A 142 -21.20 -12.19 -12.23
C THR A 142 -20.01 -12.57 -11.36
N PHE A 143 -19.88 -13.86 -11.05
CA PHE A 143 -18.71 -14.44 -10.38
C PHE A 143 -17.83 -15.11 -11.42
N THR A 144 -16.56 -14.69 -11.49
CA THR A 144 -15.54 -15.33 -12.33
C THR A 144 -14.66 -16.18 -11.43
N ILE A 145 -14.65 -17.48 -11.66
CA ILE A 145 -13.91 -18.45 -10.84
C ILE A 145 -13.05 -19.32 -11.77
N ASP A 146 -11.80 -19.52 -11.38
CA ASP A 146 -10.90 -20.43 -12.06
C ASP A 146 -11.33 -21.88 -11.78
N ASP A 147 -11.55 -22.65 -12.85
CA ASP A 147 -11.77 -24.10 -12.79
C ASP A 147 -13.01 -24.55 -11.98
N VAL A 148 -14.19 -24.02 -12.32
CA VAL A 148 -15.46 -24.41 -11.69
C VAL A 148 -15.87 -25.82 -12.14
N THR A 149 -15.84 -26.78 -11.20
CA THR A 149 -16.42 -28.10 -11.42
C THR A 149 -17.96 -28.05 -11.47
N PRO A 150 -18.63 -28.98 -12.18
CA PRO A 150 -20.10 -29.00 -12.26
C PRO A 150 -20.80 -29.05 -10.90
N GLU A 151 -20.19 -29.73 -9.91
CA GLU A 151 -20.71 -29.82 -8.54
C GLU A 151 -20.63 -28.47 -7.82
N VAL A 152 -19.50 -27.76 -7.93
CA VAL A 152 -19.32 -26.42 -7.35
C VAL A 152 -20.26 -25.44 -8.01
N ARG A 153 -20.42 -25.51 -9.33
CA ARG A 153 -21.38 -24.67 -10.07
C ARG A 153 -22.80 -24.86 -9.55
N ARG A 154 -23.25 -26.10 -9.39
CA ARG A 154 -24.60 -26.40 -8.87
C ARG A 154 -24.80 -25.86 -7.46
N HIS A 155 -23.78 -25.98 -6.60
CA HIS A 155 -23.84 -25.45 -5.24
C HIS A 155 -23.95 -23.92 -5.25
N LEU A 156 -23.13 -23.24 -6.05
CA LEU A 156 -23.17 -21.78 -6.16
C LEU A 156 -24.47 -21.27 -6.79
N ASP A 157 -25.03 -21.96 -7.78
CA ASP A 157 -26.34 -21.63 -8.36
C ASP A 157 -27.47 -21.75 -7.34
N LEU A 158 -27.36 -22.71 -6.40
CA LEU A 158 -28.31 -22.89 -5.29
C LEU A 158 -28.15 -21.81 -4.21
N THR A 159 -26.91 -21.47 -3.85
CA THR A 159 -26.60 -20.51 -2.79
C THR A 159 -26.83 -19.06 -3.25
N PHE A 160 -26.62 -18.77 -4.54
CA PHE A 160 -26.66 -17.43 -5.11
C PHE A 160 -27.61 -17.33 -6.32
N PRO A 161 -28.92 -17.48 -6.13
CA PRO A 161 -29.89 -17.43 -7.22
C PRO A 161 -29.82 -16.11 -8.00
N GLY A 162 -29.62 -16.24 -9.32
CA GLY A 162 -29.56 -15.11 -10.26
C GLY A 162 -28.16 -14.52 -10.51
N VAL A 163 -27.11 -15.04 -9.85
CA VAL A 163 -25.72 -14.69 -10.14
C VAL A 163 -25.21 -15.51 -11.32
N ILE A 164 -24.55 -14.87 -12.29
CA ILE A 164 -23.91 -15.60 -13.40
C ILE A 164 -22.54 -16.09 -12.96
N ILE A 165 -22.29 -17.39 -13.12
CA ILE A 165 -20.97 -17.98 -12.86
C ILE A 165 -20.25 -18.20 -14.19
N GLN A 166 -19.10 -17.54 -14.37
CA GLN A 166 -18.24 -17.65 -15.54
C GLN A 166 -16.92 -18.33 -15.20
N ASN A 167 -16.49 -19.26 -16.06
CA ASN A 167 -15.17 -19.85 -15.98
C ASN A 167 -14.19 -18.88 -16.64
N HIS A 168 -13.06 -18.62 -15.97
CA HIS A 168 -11.99 -17.82 -16.57
C HIS A 168 -11.43 -18.56 -17.79
N THR A 169 -11.89 -18.18 -18.98
CA THR A 169 -11.35 -18.72 -20.23
C THR A 169 -10.15 -17.88 -20.59
N THR A 170 -8.96 -18.30 -20.15
CA THR A 170 -7.71 -17.66 -20.56
C THR A 170 -7.66 -17.66 -22.08
N PRO A 171 -7.60 -16.49 -22.75
CA PRO A 171 -7.62 -16.43 -24.21
C PRO A 171 -6.41 -17.18 -24.75
N GLU A 172 -6.67 -18.31 -25.43
CA GLU A 172 -5.63 -19.12 -26.06
C GLU A 172 -4.87 -18.27 -27.08
N SER A 173 -3.57 -18.11 -26.81
CA SER A 173 -2.58 -17.50 -27.70
C SER A 173 -2.46 -18.35 -28.97
N ASN A 174 -3.24 -18.01 -29.99
CA ASN A 174 -3.14 -18.58 -31.32
C ASN A 174 -1.80 -18.19 -31.98
N ASN A 175 -0.80 -19.07 -31.89
CA ASN A 175 0.30 -19.15 -32.84
C ASN A 175 0.49 -20.60 -33.29
N SER A 176 0.31 -20.81 -34.59
CA SER A 176 0.41 -22.08 -35.35
C SER A 176 1.80 -22.16 -36.05
N PRO A 177 2.11 -23.15 -36.93
CA PRO A 177 2.78 -24.42 -36.61
C PRO A 177 4.10 -24.67 -37.40
N GLU A 178 4.63 -25.90 -37.29
CA GLU A 178 5.74 -26.54 -38.06
C GLU A 178 7.19 -26.19 -37.65
N THR A 179 8.05 -27.15 -37.28
CA THR A 179 8.70 -28.05 -38.26
C THR A 179 9.19 -29.36 -37.64
N ARG A 180 9.11 -30.40 -38.46
CA ARG A 180 9.36 -31.83 -38.24
C ARG A 180 10.78 -32.19 -38.71
N VAL A 181 11.61 -32.84 -37.88
CA VAL A 181 12.69 -33.75 -38.34
C VAL A 181 12.80 -34.94 -37.37
N SER A 182 12.73 -36.14 -37.93
CA SER A 182 12.85 -37.43 -37.27
C SER A 182 14.30 -37.87 -37.05
N ARG A 183 14.52 -38.77 -36.07
CA ARG A 183 15.00 -40.17 -36.24
C ARG A 183 16.11 -40.58 -35.24
N GLY A 184 15.91 -41.73 -34.58
CA GLY A 184 16.92 -42.48 -33.83
C GLY A 184 16.35 -43.21 -32.61
N THR A 185 15.53 -44.26 -32.80
CA THR A 185 15.87 -45.69 -32.59
C THR A 185 16.19 -46.12 -31.14
N SER A 186 15.23 -46.89 -30.59
CA SER A 186 15.40 -48.15 -29.85
C SER A 186 16.20 -48.16 -28.54
N THR A 187 15.53 -48.49 -27.43
CA THR A 187 15.75 -49.75 -26.67
C THR A 187 14.67 -49.89 -25.57
N THR A 188 13.82 -50.89 -25.75
CA THR A 188 12.89 -51.46 -24.78
C THR A 188 13.62 -52.15 -23.63
N ARG A 189 13.23 -51.87 -22.37
CA ARG A 189 13.39 -52.84 -21.28
C ARG A 189 12.13 -52.89 -20.41
N ARG A 190 11.33 -53.93 -20.69
CA ARG A 190 10.34 -54.54 -19.82
C ARG A 190 10.98 -54.95 -18.49
N LEU A 191 10.25 -54.80 -17.39
CA LEU A 191 10.15 -55.81 -16.35
C LEU A 191 8.72 -55.78 -15.78
N SER A 192 8.11 -56.96 -15.72
CA SER A 192 6.78 -57.25 -15.22
C SER A 192 6.90 -58.31 -14.14
N SER A 193 6.01 -58.25 -13.13
CA SER A 193 5.49 -59.33 -12.27
C SER A 193 6.50 -60.06 -11.35
N GLU A 194 6.21 -60.60 -10.17
CA GLU A 194 5.05 -61.32 -9.63
C GLU A 194 5.02 -61.20 -8.07
N ILE A 195 3.84 -61.04 -7.46
CA ILE A 195 3.08 -62.03 -6.65
C ILE A 195 3.80 -62.60 -5.42
N SER A 196 3.30 -62.30 -4.22
CA SER A 196 2.93 -63.33 -3.23
C SER A 196 2.15 -62.75 -2.05
N SER A 197 0.89 -63.18 -1.98
CA SER A 197 0.00 -63.07 -0.84
C SER A 197 0.25 -64.25 0.10
N THR A 198 0.42 -64.00 1.40
CA THR A 198 0.24 -65.03 2.43
C THR A 198 -0.52 -64.45 3.63
N LEU A 199 -1.78 -64.88 3.75
CA LEU A 199 -2.55 -64.88 4.99
C LEU A 199 -1.83 -65.71 6.05
N SER A 200 -1.72 -65.19 7.28
CA SER A 200 -1.66 -66.00 8.50
C SER A 200 -2.22 -65.23 9.68
N THR A 201 -3.03 -65.97 10.43
CA THR A 201 -3.94 -65.67 11.54
C THR A 201 -3.17 -65.28 12.83
N PRO A 202 -3.86 -64.76 13.88
CA PRO A 202 -3.27 -63.95 14.96
C PRO A 202 -2.89 -64.76 16.20
N PRO A 203 -2.18 -64.12 17.15
CA PRO A 203 -2.53 -64.34 18.55
C PRO A 203 -2.63 -63.04 19.37
N SER A 204 -3.74 -62.97 20.11
CA SER A 204 -3.86 -62.59 21.52
C SER A 204 -2.98 -61.48 22.12
N SER A 205 -3.69 -60.42 22.53
CA SER A 205 -3.71 -59.88 23.90
C SER A 205 -2.38 -59.58 24.58
N GLN A 206 -1.88 -58.36 24.41
CA GLN A 206 -1.04 -57.68 25.41
C GLN A 206 -1.39 -56.19 25.52
N SER A 207 -2.12 -55.86 26.59
CA SER A 207 -1.88 -54.72 27.49
C SER A 207 -1.18 -53.48 26.92
N SER A 208 -1.94 -52.59 26.26
CA SER A 208 -1.50 -51.21 26.01
C SER A 208 -1.86 -50.33 27.21
N LEU A 209 -0.96 -50.30 28.19
CA LEU A 209 -0.86 -49.16 29.11
C LEU A 209 -0.14 -48.07 28.31
N ASP A 210 -0.90 -47.16 27.70
CA ASP A 210 -0.34 -45.92 27.17
C ASP A 210 0.21 -45.10 28.35
N PRO A 211 1.53 -44.90 28.44
CA PRO A 211 2.04 -43.87 29.32
C PRO A 211 1.63 -42.55 28.68
N HIS A 212 0.77 -41.78 29.36
CA HIS A 212 0.60 -40.36 29.07
C HIS A 212 1.98 -39.70 29.14
N ILE A 213 2.67 -39.61 28.00
CA ILE A 213 3.84 -38.77 27.83
C ILE A 213 3.30 -37.36 27.98
N ALA A 214 3.39 -36.83 29.19
CA ALA A 214 3.12 -35.44 29.47
C ALA A 214 4.06 -34.64 28.56
N ALA A 215 3.51 -34.04 27.51
CA ALA A 215 4.27 -33.17 26.63
C ALA A 215 4.89 -32.09 27.51
N SER A 216 6.22 -32.11 27.64
CA SER A 216 6.95 -31.11 28.41
C SER A 216 6.52 -29.73 27.91
N PRO A 217 6.23 -28.77 28.81
CA PRO A 217 5.81 -27.44 28.41
C PRO A 217 6.84 -26.87 27.44
N THR A 218 6.40 -26.57 26.23
CA THR A 218 7.30 -26.11 25.17
C THR A 218 7.73 -24.70 25.51
N THR A 219 8.99 -24.53 25.91
CA THR A 219 9.52 -23.21 26.28
C THR A 219 9.79 -22.37 25.03
N PRO A 220 9.69 -21.02 25.10
CA PRO A 220 10.02 -20.14 23.99
C PRO A 220 11.40 -20.40 23.39
N THR A 221 12.39 -20.72 24.22
CA THR A 221 13.76 -21.05 23.80
C THR A 221 13.81 -22.31 22.95
N THR A 222 13.10 -23.37 23.34
CA THR A 222 13.03 -24.62 22.57
C THR A 222 12.40 -24.39 21.19
N ILE A 223 11.36 -23.56 21.12
CA ILE A 223 10.72 -23.19 19.85
C ILE A 223 11.70 -22.39 18.99
N ALA A 224 12.35 -21.37 19.55
CA ALA A 224 13.33 -20.56 18.84
C ALA A 224 14.47 -21.41 18.24
N GLU A 225 15.00 -22.36 19.01
CA GLU A 225 16.00 -23.33 18.52
C GLU A 225 15.46 -24.16 17.35
N SER A 226 14.22 -24.67 17.46
CA SER A 226 13.60 -25.50 16.41
C SER A 226 13.42 -24.78 15.07
N ILE A 227 13.27 -23.45 15.09
CA ILE A 227 13.07 -22.63 13.89
C ILE A 227 14.34 -21.88 13.46
N GLY A 228 15.47 -22.12 14.15
CA GLY A 228 16.74 -21.44 13.87
C GLY A 228 16.71 -19.93 14.15
N LEU A 229 15.90 -19.49 15.12
CA LEU A 229 15.83 -18.10 15.55
C LEU A 229 16.86 -17.84 16.65
N SER A 230 17.81 -16.94 16.39
CA SER A 230 18.76 -16.48 17.41
C SER A 230 18.12 -15.42 18.31
N LEU A 231 18.04 -15.71 19.60
CA LEU A 231 17.49 -14.79 20.61
C LEU A 231 18.61 -13.97 21.25
N GLN A 232 18.47 -12.64 21.25
CA GLN A 232 19.47 -11.78 21.90
C GLN A 232 19.34 -11.83 23.43
N ASN A 233 18.11 -11.86 23.95
CA ASN A 233 17.84 -11.85 25.39
C ASN A 233 16.84 -12.96 25.78
N PRO A 234 17.25 -14.26 25.74
CA PRO A 234 16.34 -15.38 25.95
C PRO A 234 15.64 -15.35 27.33
N GLU A 235 16.33 -14.92 28.39
CA GLU A 235 15.75 -14.80 29.73
C GLU A 235 14.64 -13.75 29.80
N THR A 236 14.84 -12.61 29.13
CA THR A 236 13.83 -11.53 29.08
C THR A 236 12.60 -12.00 28.30
N ILE A 237 12.80 -12.68 27.17
CA ILE A 237 11.71 -13.23 26.36
C ILE A 237 10.91 -14.27 27.16
N ALA A 238 11.59 -15.18 27.86
CA ALA A 238 10.95 -16.14 28.76
C ALA A 238 10.16 -15.45 29.88
N GLY A 239 10.69 -14.35 30.43
CA GLY A 239 10.00 -13.52 31.42
C GLY A 239 8.73 -12.86 30.87
N ILE A 240 8.78 -12.27 29.67
CA ILE A 240 7.60 -11.67 29.01
C ILE A 240 6.54 -12.74 28.74
N TYR A 241 6.96 -13.91 28.23
CA TYR A 241 6.05 -15.02 27.95
C TYR A 241 5.41 -15.58 29.22
N SER A 242 6.18 -15.81 30.29
CA SER A 242 5.66 -16.27 31.59
C SER A 242 4.67 -15.26 32.19
N HIS A 243 4.96 -13.97 32.05
CA HIS A 243 4.05 -12.91 32.48
C HIS A 243 2.74 -12.93 31.68
N TRP A 244 2.82 -13.16 30.38
CA TRP A 244 1.65 -13.35 29.52
C TRP A 244 0.82 -14.56 29.96
N GLU A 245 1.42 -15.73 30.16
CA GLU A 245 0.68 -16.92 30.59
C GLU A 245 -0.09 -16.66 31.90
N LEU A 246 0.54 -15.98 32.85
CA LEU A 246 -0.04 -15.67 34.15
C LEU A 246 -1.13 -14.58 34.09
N LYS A 247 -0.89 -13.48 33.37
CA LYS A 247 -1.73 -12.27 33.45
C LYS A 247 -2.54 -11.97 32.19
N GLN A 248 -2.29 -12.68 31.10
CA GLN A 248 -2.85 -12.41 29.77
C GLN A 248 -2.62 -10.94 29.35
N SER A 249 -1.42 -10.43 29.68
CA SER A 249 -0.95 -9.09 29.32
C SER A 249 0.53 -9.10 28.94
N VAL A 250 0.93 -8.21 28.04
CA VAL A 250 2.33 -7.95 27.70
C VAL A 250 2.73 -6.61 28.29
N GLN A 251 3.91 -6.55 28.91
CA GLN A 251 4.41 -5.31 29.50
C GLN A 251 4.78 -4.29 28.41
N ILE A 252 4.22 -3.09 28.52
CA ILE A 252 4.62 -1.93 27.70
C ILE A 252 5.98 -1.44 28.20
N PHE A 253 6.81 -0.94 27.30
CA PHE A 253 8.11 -0.38 27.63
C PHE A 253 8.01 0.63 28.79
N ARG A 254 8.96 0.52 29.71
CA ARG A 254 9.17 1.48 30.80
C ARG A 254 10.65 1.78 30.85
N LYS A 255 10.98 3.06 30.81
CA LYS A 255 12.37 3.51 30.96
C LYS A 255 12.90 3.05 32.32
N GLU A 256 14.00 2.31 32.29
CA GLU A 256 14.71 1.91 33.50
C GLU A 256 15.71 2.98 33.91
N THR A 257 16.01 3.07 35.20
CA THR A 257 16.98 4.02 35.76
C THR A 257 18.43 3.55 35.60
N SER A 258 18.71 2.72 34.60
CA SER A 258 20.04 2.18 34.35
C SER A 258 20.94 3.20 33.64
N ASP A 259 22.25 2.94 33.63
CA ASP A 259 23.24 3.76 32.91
C ASP A 259 23.16 3.60 31.38
N VAL A 260 22.24 2.75 30.87
CA VAL A 260 22.05 2.46 29.46
C VAL A 260 21.18 3.53 28.80
N THR A 261 21.51 3.93 27.57
CA THR A 261 20.75 4.94 26.84
C THR A 261 19.30 4.49 26.58
N ILE A 262 18.39 5.44 26.39
CA ILE A 262 16.99 5.10 26.08
C ILE A 262 16.88 4.37 24.73
N ASP A 263 17.72 4.72 23.77
CA ASP A 263 17.78 4.10 22.44
C ASP A 263 18.15 2.62 22.55
N ASP A 264 19.20 2.29 23.30
CA ASP A 264 19.62 0.90 23.51
C ASP A 264 18.54 0.09 24.25
N GLN A 265 17.89 0.70 25.26
CA GLN A 265 16.79 0.06 25.98
C GLN A 265 15.60 -0.22 25.05
N LEU A 266 15.23 0.73 24.19
CA LEU A 266 14.13 0.59 23.24
C LEU A 266 14.45 -0.40 22.14
N PHE A 267 15.67 -0.38 21.61
CA PHE A 267 16.14 -1.36 20.63
C PHE A 267 15.99 -2.78 21.16
N ASN A 268 16.49 -3.05 22.37
CA ASN A 268 16.36 -4.35 23.02
C ASN A 268 14.89 -4.72 23.26
N TYR A 269 14.07 -3.78 23.70
CA TYR A 269 12.63 -4.01 23.89
C TYR A 269 11.95 -4.43 22.59
N TYR A 270 12.09 -3.66 21.51
CA TYR A 270 11.46 -3.97 20.23
C TYR A 270 11.95 -5.31 19.68
N LEU A 271 13.25 -5.60 19.78
CA LEU A 271 13.79 -6.87 19.33
C LEU A 271 13.22 -8.05 20.12
N ASN A 272 13.10 -7.93 21.44
CA ASN A 272 12.49 -8.98 22.28
C ASN A 272 11.00 -9.20 21.93
N ILE A 273 10.25 -8.13 21.62
CA ILE A 273 8.86 -8.24 21.19
C ILE A 273 8.75 -8.91 19.82
N VAL A 274 9.62 -8.55 18.85
CA VAL A 274 9.67 -9.20 17.53
C VAL A 274 10.02 -10.68 17.66
N ASP A 275 11.04 -11.02 18.44
CA ASP A 275 11.46 -12.41 18.66
C ASP A 275 10.33 -13.24 19.28
N LEU A 276 9.66 -12.71 20.30
CA LEU A 276 8.52 -13.39 20.90
C LEU A 276 7.32 -13.47 19.96
N TYR A 277 7.12 -12.51 19.07
CA TYR A 277 6.07 -12.56 18.06
C TYR A 277 6.36 -13.67 17.03
N ILE A 278 7.61 -13.81 16.58
CA ILE A 278 8.04 -14.90 15.71
C ILE A 278 7.77 -16.25 16.40
N ILE A 279 8.17 -16.40 17.67
CA ILE A 279 7.89 -17.60 18.46
C ILE A 279 6.37 -17.84 18.57
N ALA A 280 5.59 -16.79 18.81
CA ALA A 280 4.14 -16.87 18.93
C ALA A 280 3.42 -17.22 17.61
N GLU A 281 4.09 -17.20 16.46
CA GLU A 281 3.57 -17.77 15.21
C GLU A 281 3.60 -19.30 15.21
N HIS A 282 4.54 -19.89 15.95
CA HIS A 282 4.67 -21.33 16.12
C HIS A 282 3.91 -21.87 17.36
N ILE A 283 3.39 -20.97 18.20
CA ILE A 283 2.48 -21.29 19.29
C ILE A 283 1.06 -20.96 18.80
N PRO A 284 0.06 -21.85 18.91
CA PRO A 284 -1.31 -21.57 18.48
C PRO A 284 -2.04 -20.60 19.42
N SER A 285 -1.55 -19.35 19.55
CA SER A 285 -2.06 -18.32 20.43
C SER A 285 -2.18 -16.96 19.72
N PRO A 286 -3.25 -16.75 18.93
CA PRO A 286 -3.51 -15.45 18.29
C PRO A 286 -3.68 -14.31 19.31
N ALA A 287 -4.12 -14.64 20.54
CA ALA A 287 -4.23 -13.68 21.63
C ALA A 287 -2.86 -13.11 22.05
N LEU A 288 -1.83 -13.95 22.12
CA LEU A 288 -0.46 -13.50 22.41
C LEU A 288 0.06 -12.59 21.29
N GLN A 289 -0.08 -13.02 20.03
CA GLN A 289 0.33 -12.22 18.87
C GLN A 289 -0.33 -10.83 18.88
N TYR A 290 -1.65 -10.78 19.12
CA TYR A 290 -2.38 -9.53 19.22
C TYR A 290 -1.84 -8.61 20.33
N LYS A 291 -1.51 -9.18 21.50
CA LYS A 291 -1.06 -8.40 22.66
C LYS A 291 0.39 -7.93 22.52
N LEU A 292 1.25 -8.71 21.86
CA LEU A 292 2.60 -8.29 21.47
C LEU A 292 2.55 -7.15 20.47
N LEU A 293 1.71 -7.26 19.43
CA LEU A 293 1.50 -6.18 18.47
C LEU A 293 1.03 -4.91 19.18
N LEU A 294 0.02 -5.00 20.03
CA LEU A 294 -0.50 -3.83 20.73
C LEU A 294 0.54 -3.18 21.65
N ALA A 295 1.37 -3.99 22.33
CA ALA A 295 2.48 -3.48 23.15
C ALA A 295 3.53 -2.76 22.29
N PHE A 296 3.84 -3.30 21.10
CA PHE A 296 4.72 -2.68 20.12
C PHE A 296 4.16 -1.32 19.65
N GLN A 297 2.91 -1.31 19.17
CA GLN A 297 2.24 -0.09 18.68
C GLN A 297 2.18 0.98 19.77
N THR A 298 1.82 0.60 21.00
CA THR A 298 1.72 1.53 22.15
C THR A 298 3.08 2.11 22.52
N THR A 299 4.13 1.30 22.48
CA THR A 299 5.49 1.76 22.76
C THR A 299 5.97 2.73 21.70
N ASN A 300 5.81 2.40 20.41
CA ASN A 300 6.19 3.28 19.30
C ASN A 300 5.48 4.63 19.39
N GLN A 301 4.20 4.63 19.72
CA GLN A 301 3.43 5.85 19.85
C GLN A 301 3.80 6.68 21.08
N ALA A 302 4.26 6.04 22.16
CA ALA A 302 4.75 6.73 23.35
C ALA A 302 6.18 7.27 23.16
N GLN A 303 6.95 6.70 22.24
CA GLN A 303 8.37 6.99 21.98
C GLN A 303 8.56 7.37 20.51
N ARG A 304 7.80 8.34 20.03
CA ARG A 304 7.73 8.68 18.59
C ARG A 304 9.05 9.17 18.01
N GLU A 305 9.87 9.78 18.84
CA GLU A 305 11.22 10.23 18.49
C GLU A 305 12.20 9.05 18.30
N HIS A 306 11.81 7.84 18.72
CA HIS A 306 12.66 6.65 18.73
C HIS A 306 12.01 5.53 17.89
N MET A 307 12.32 5.53 16.61
CA MET A 307 11.91 4.47 15.70
C MET A 307 12.57 3.13 16.04
N PRO A 308 11.90 1.99 15.79
CA PRO A 308 12.58 0.70 15.77
C PRO A 308 13.74 0.74 14.78
N HIS A 309 14.84 0.06 15.10
CA HIS A 309 15.97 -0.08 14.19
C HIS A 309 15.60 -0.93 12.96
N ILE A 310 16.27 -0.68 11.83
CA ILE A 310 16.05 -1.42 10.57
C ILE A 310 16.31 -2.92 10.79
N GLU A 311 17.32 -3.28 11.58
CA GLU A 311 17.64 -4.67 11.94
C GLU A 311 16.45 -5.39 12.58
N THR A 312 15.70 -4.70 13.45
CA THR A 312 14.51 -5.25 14.10
C THR A 312 13.40 -5.52 13.09
N ALA A 313 13.18 -4.60 12.14
CA ALA A 313 12.19 -4.78 11.08
C ALA A 313 12.58 -5.91 10.13
N VAL A 314 13.83 -5.92 9.67
CA VAL A 314 14.36 -6.94 8.75
C VAL A 314 14.29 -8.33 9.36
N LYS A 315 14.57 -8.47 10.66
CA LYS A 315 14.40 -9.73 11.38
C LYS A 315 12.96 -10.22 11.33
N ALA A 316 11.97 -9.35 11.53
CA ALA A 316 10.56 -9.74 11.39
C ALA A 316 10.26 -10.27 9.97
N PHE A 317 10.70 -9.56 8.93
CA PHE A 317 10.50 -9.96 7.53
C PHE A 317 11.30 -11.20 7.09
N GLN A 318 12.36 -11.55 7.81
CA GLN A 318 13.12 -12.78 7.57
C GLN A 318 12.34 -14.03 8.00
N TYR A 319 11.59 -13.94 9.11
CA TYR A 319 10.94 -15.11 9.71
C TYR A 319 9.41 -15.13 9.52
N LEU A 320 8.80 -14.01 9.15
CA LEU A 320 7.35 -13.87 9.00
C LEU A 320 7.00 -13.43 7.57
N PRO A 321 5.87 -13.92 7.02
CA PRO A 321 5.38 -13.41 5.75
C PRO A 321 4.92 -11.95 5.90
N ALA A 322 5.11 -11.15 4.85
CA ALA A 322 4.77 -9.73 4.81
C ALA A 322 3.28 -9.43 5.11
N THR A 323 2.40 -10.42 4.99
CA THR A 323 0.97 -10.32 5.30
C THR A 323 0.67 -10.38 6.81
N LYS A 324 1.66 -10.68 7.66
CA LYS A 324 1.44 -10.72 9.10
C LYS A 324 1.23 -9.32 9.69
N PRO A 325 0.35 -9.18 10.69
CA PRO A 325 0.07 -7.90 11.35
C PRO A 325 1.30 -7.10 11.76
N LEU A 326 2.30 -7.75 12.36
CA LEU A 326 3.53 -7.09 12.78
C LEU A 326 4.35 -6.54 11.60
N CYS A 327 4.50 -7.33 10.53
CA CYS A 327 5.20 -6.90 9.31
C CYS A 327 4.47 -5.75 8.62
N GLN A 328 3.14 -5.82 8.52
CA GLN A 328 2.33 -4.74 7.98
C GLN A 328 2.48 -3.45 8.80
N TRP A 329 2.50 -3.57 10.14
CA TRP A 329 2.69 -2.43 11.03
C TRP A 329 4.07 -1.79 10.88
N LEU A 330 5.13 -2.62 10.83
CA LEU A 330 6.49 -2.14 10.56
C LEU A 330 6.57 -1.44 9.20
N ALA A 331 5.95 -2.01 8.15
CA ALA A 331 5.89 -1.37 6.84
C ALA A 331 5.19 0.00 6.90
N ILE A 332 4.11 0.13 7.69
CA ILE A 332 3.41 1.41 7.90
C ILE A 332 4.34 2.42 8.60
N ILE A 333 4.91 2.08 9.75
CA ILE A 333 5.79 3.00 10.49
C ILE A 333 6.91 3.51 9.59
N PHE A 334 7.65 2.59 8.95
CA PHE A 334 8.78 2.97 8.10
C PHE A 334 8.34 3.67 6.81
N ALA A 335 7.14 3.42 6.29
CA ALA A 335 6.66 4.17 5.12
C ALA A 335 6.45 5.66 5.41
N PHE A 336 6.00 6.01 6.63
CA PHE A 336 5.64 7.38 7.01
C PHE A 336 6.69 8.11 7.84
N LEU A 337 7.45 7.42 8.69
CA LEU A 337 8.36 8.05 9.66
C LEU A 337 9.84 7.94 9.29
N TRP A 338 10.22 6.98 8.43
CA TRP A 338 11.61 6.80 8.03
C TRP A 338 11.95 7.71 6.85
N ASP A 339 12.68 8.79 7.11
CA ASP A 339 13.22 9.64 6.07
C ASP A 339 14.41 8.96 5.39
N THR A 340 14.24 8.63 4.11
CA THR A 340 15.29 7.98 3.30
C THR A 340 16.07 8.98 2.44
N SER A 341 15.87 10.29 2.61
CA SER A 341 16.61 11.29 1.80
C SER A 341 18.11 11.23 2.03
N ASP A 342 18.51 10.86 3.25
CA ASP A 342 19.90 10.93 3.70
C ASP A 342 20.62 9.57 3.65
N ASP A 343 19.88 8.47 3.57
CA ASP A 343 20.41 7.09 3.58
C ASP A 343 21.03 6.66 2.23
N GLY A 344 20.97 7.53 1.21
CA GLY A 344 21.63 7.34 -0.06
C GLY A 344 21.01 6.25 -0.93
N THR A 345 21.85 5.54 -1.67
CA THR A 345 21.43 4.51 -2.61
C THR A 345 21.35 3.13 -1.94
N TRP A 346 20.75 2.14 -2.62
CA TRP A 346 20.81 0.74 -2.19
C TRP A 346 22.23 0.26 -1.88
N SER A 347 23.24 0.73 -2.62
CA SER A 347 24.64 0.37 -2.38
C SER A 347 25.16 0.93 -1.06
N ASP A 348 24.71 2.12 -0.67
CA ASP A 348 25.12 2.78 0.58
C ASP A 348 24.49 2.05 1.77
N LEU A 349 23.19 1.75 1.69
CA LEU A 349 22.48 0.93 2.68
C LEU A 349 23.15 -0.45 2.87
N ARG A 350 23.55 -1.12 1.78
CA ARG A 350 24.25 -2.41 1.86
C ARG A 350 25.65 -2.31 2.46
N LYS A 351 26.30 -1.15 2.34
CA LYS A 351 27.61 -0.89 2.94
C LYS A 351 27.49 -0.63 4.43
N GLU A 352 26.43 0.05 4.85
CA GLU A 352 26.11 0.28 6.26
C GLU A 352 25.72 -1.02 6.97
N TYR A 353 24.97 -1.89 6.30
CA TYR A 353 24.48 -3.16 6.84
C TYR A 353 24.99 -4.40 6.06
N PRO A 354 26.31 -4.70 6.10
CA PRO A 354 26.90 -5.73 5.25
C PRO A 354 26.41 -7.15 5.59
N ASN A 355 26.14 -7.42 6.87
CA ASN A 355 25.75 -8.74 7.38
C ASN A 355 24.22 -8.95 7.42
N MET A 356 23.45 -7.96 7.00
CA MET A 356 21.99 -8.04 7.06
C MET A 356 21.46 -9.02 6.00
N PRO A 357 20.54 -9.95 6.36
CA PRO A 357 19.99 -10.92 5.44
C PRO A 357 19.32 -10.25 4.23
N LEU A 358 19.79 -10.58 3.03
CA LEU A 358 19.35 -9.92 1.79
C LEU A 358 17.86 -10.13 1.52
N GLU A 359 17.35 -11.33 1.75
CA GLU A 359 15.94 -11.68 1.49
C GLU A 359 15.00 -10.91 2.42
N GLY A 360 15.29 -10.88 3.73
CA GLY A 360 14.51 -10.13 4.70
C GLY A 360 14.54 -8.62 4.42
N LEU A 361 15.71 -8.08 4.07
CA LEU A 361 15.85 -6.67 3.70
C LEU A 361 15.06 -6.31 2.44
N ALA A 362 15.13 -7.15 1.39
CA ALA A 362 14.37 -6.93 0.17
C ALA A 362 12.85 -6.99 0.42
N ALA A 363 12.38 -7.97 1.21
CA ALA A 363 10.96 -8.10 1.56
C ALA A 363 10.46 -6.90 2.39
N PHE A 364 11.28 -6.43 3.33
CA PHE A 364 11.00 -5.24 4.13
C PHE A 364 10.87 -3.99 3.25
N LEU A 365 11.89 -3.67 2.44
CA LEU A 365 11.87 -2.47 1.58
C LEU A 365 10.75 -2.52 0.55
N HIS A 366 10.48 -3.69 -0.02
CA HIS A 366 9.34 -3.86 -0.93
C HIS A 366 8.02 -3.55 -0.21
N SER A 367 7.84 -4.01 1.03
CA SER A 367 6.63 -3.76 1.81
C SER A 367 6.49 -2.29 2.20
N VAL A 368 7.59 -1.63 2.57
CA VAL A 368 7.62 -0.17 2.80
C VAL A 368 7.19 0.57 1.53
N ASN A 369 7.75 0.20 0.37
CA ASN A 369 7.42 0.82 -0.91
C ASN A 369 5.98 0.55 -1.39
N LEU A 370 5.33 -0.54 -0.94
CA LEU A 370 3.91 -0.76 -1.24
C LEU A 370 3.00 0.19 -0.47
N VAL A 371 3.38 0.56 0.76
CA VAL A 371 2.64 1.52 1.58
C VAL A 371 2.98 2.96 1.17
N ARG A 372 4.25 3.22 0.86
CA ARG A 372 4.76 4.52 0.43
C ARG A 372 4.38 4.80 -1.02
N CYS A 373 3.52 5.78 -1.25
CA CYS A 373 3.28 6.41 -2.54
C CYS A 373 4.07 7.74 -2.70
N SER A 374 4.09 8.30 -3.91
CA SER A 374 4.75 9.60 -4.20
C SER A 374 4.13 10.79 -3.45
N PHE A 375 2.97 10.60 -2.82
CA PHE A 375 2.25 11.58 -2.02
C PHE A 375 2.17 11.17 -0.55
N THR A 376 3.10 10.33 -0.09
CA THR A 376 3.16 9.94 1.33
C THR A 376 3.75 11.10 2.11
N THR A 377 2.95 12.15 2.26
CA THR A 377 3.04 13.12 3.33
C THR A 377 2.08 12.63 4.39
N GLY A 378 2.46 12.65 5.65
CA GLY A 378 1.53 12.16 6.67
C GLY A 378 2.09 11.92 8.05
N ASP A 379 3.40 12.04 8.25
CA ASP A 379 4.06 12.01 9.56
C ASP A 379 3.42 10.98 10.53
N ASP A 380 3.30 11.32 11.81
CA ASP A 380 2.62 10.50 12.82
C ASP A 380 1.13 10.29 12.53
N VAL A 381 0.49 11.22 11.81
CA VAL A 381 -0.97 11.25 11.61
C VAL A 381 -1.41 10.04 10.78
N ALA A 382 -0.70 9.78 9.69
CA ALA A 382 -1.03 8.70 8.78
C ALA A 382 -0.73 7.31 9.35
N VAL A 383 0.25 7.22 10.27
CA VAL A 383 0.52 6.00 11.06
C VAL A 383 -0.67 5.70 11.97
N LEU A 384 -1.13 6.71 12.70
CA LEU A 384 -2.25 6.61 13.63
C LEU A 384 -3.59 6.27 12.95
N GLU A 385 -3.86 6.83 11.77
CA GLU A 385 -5.06 6.47 10.99
C GLU A 385 -5.11 4.98 10.62
N ARG A 386 -3.93 4.37 10.44
CA ARG A 386 -3.78 2.97 10.09
C ARG A 386 -3.62 2.05 11.30
N TRP A 387 -3.72 2.57 12.52
CA TRP A 387 -3.48 1.82 13.77
C TRP A 387 -4.24 0.48 13.83
N CYS A 388 -5.57 0.51 13.69
CA CYS A 388 -6.38 -0.71 13.79
C CYS A 388 -6.52 -1.43 12.42
N THR A 389 -5.74 -1.10 11.37
CA THR A 389 -5.81 -1.77 10.05
C THR A 389 -5.10 -3.12 10.01
N VAL A 390 -4.12 -3.30 10.88
CA VAL A 390 -3.27 -4.51 10.95
C VAL A 390 -3.81 -5.56 11.90
N HIS A 391 -4.87 -5.26 12.65
CA HIS A 391 -5.47 -6.19 13.60
C HIS A 391 -6.99 -6.09 13.58
N SER A 392 -7.67 -7.17 13.94
CA SER A 392 -9.13 -7.21 13.98
C SER A 392 -9.63 -7.20 15.42
N HIS A 393 -10.85 -6.70 15.60
CA HIS A 393 -11.56 -6.77 16.87
C HIS A 393 -12.95 -7.34 16.66
N ALA A 394 -13.41 -8.16 17.60
CA ALA A 394 -14.83 -8.50 17.67
C ALA A 394 -15.64 -7.23 17.99
N LYS A 395 -16.83 -7.11 17.39
CA LYS A 395 -17.71 -5.95 17.60
C LYS A 395 -18.06 -5.84 19.08
N GLY A 396 -17.80 -4.66 19.67
CA GLY A 396 -18.09 -4.40 21.09
C GLY A 396 -17.10 -5.01 22.09
N SER A 397 -16.04 -5.67 21.63
CA SER A 397 -15.07 -6.30 22.53
C SER A 397 -14.33 -5.28 23.42
N LYS A 398 -13.76 -5.76 24.53
CA LYS A 398 -12.95 -4.91 25.43
C LYS A 398 -11.72 -4.37 24.70
N GLU A 399 -11.17 -5.16 23.79
CA GLU A 399 -10.05 -4.81 22.91
C GLU A 399 -10.43 -3.68 21.96
N LYS A 400 -11.61 -3.76 21.33
CA LYS A 400 -12.12 -2.68 20.48
C LYS A 400 -12.27 -1.39 21.28
N LYS A 401 -12.94 -1.45 22.45
CA LYS A 401 -13.11 -0.29 23.33
C LYS A 401 -11.76 0.30 23.75
N ALA A 402 -10.75 -0.54 23.99
CA ALA A 402 -9.39 -0.08 24.25
C ALA A 402 -8.75 0.57 23.01
N CYS A 403 -8.82 -0.02 21.81
CA CYS A 403 -8.32 0.59 20.55
C CYS A 403 -9.00 1.95 20.35
N ASP A 404 -10.33 2.02 20.50
CA ASP A 404 -11.12 3.23 20.33
C ASP A 404 -10.74 4.31 21.36
N GLN A 405 -10.54 3.95 22.63
CA GLN A 405 -10.07 4.88 23.66
C GLN A 405 -8.65 5.40 23.37
N TYR A 406 -7.74 4.51 22.95
CA TYR A 406 -6.40 4.91 22.55
C TYR A 406 -6.46 5.85 21.35
N ARG A 407 -7.21 5.50 20.30
CA ARG A 407 -7.41 6.32 19.12
C ARG A 407 -8.01 7.68 19.48
N SER A 408 -9.03 7.70 20.34
CA SER A 408 -9.68 8.93 20.81
C SER A 408 -8.71 9.85 21.55
N ARG A 409 -7.81 9.32 22.38
CA ARG A 409 -6.74 10.11 23.03
C ARG A 409 -5.81 10.78 22.03
N TYR A 410 -5.69 10.23 20.84
CA TYR A 410 -4.88 10.78 19.77
C TYR A 410 -5.71 11.51 18.71
N THR A 411 -7.04 11.54 18.80
CA THR A 411 -7.88 12.28 17.86
C THR A 411 -7.56 13.77 17.88
N ASP A 412 -7.40 14.37 19.06
CA ASP A 412 -7.00 15.79 19.17
C ASP A 412 -5.62 16.04 18.56
N LEU A 413 -4.69 15.10 18.73
CA LEU A 413 -3.33 15.18 18.16
C LEU A 413 -3.37 14.97 16.64
N LEU A 414 -4.24 14.11 16.13
CA LEU A 414 -4.51 13.88 14.71
C LEU A 414 -5.09 15.13 14.06
N GLU A 415 -6.12 15.73 14.67
CA GLU A 415 -6.75 16.95 14.17
C GLU A 415 -5.77 18.11 14.17
N LYS A 416 -4.98 18.24 15.24
CA LYS A 416 -3.93 19.26 15.32
C LYS A 416 -2.86 19.05 14.24
N GLY A 417 -2.35 17.84 14.07
CA GLY A 417 -1.36 17.53 13.03
C GLY A 417 -1.88 17.79 11.61
N LYS A 418 -3.13 17.40 11.33
CA LYS A 418 -3.79 17.69 10.05
C LYS A 418 -3.95 19.18 9.78
N GLU A 419 -4.26 19.96 10.81
CA GLU A 419 -4.36 21.41 10.67
C GLU A 419 -2.97 22.02 10.44
N GLU A 420 -1.93 21.56 11.14
CA GLU A 420 -0.54 22.01 10.93
C GLU A 420 -0.05 21.69 9.52
N GLU A 421 -0.29 20.48 9.01
CA GLU A 421 0.01 20.06 7.64
C GLU A 421 -0.73 20.94 6.62
N ARG A 422 -2.04 21.14 6.79
CA ARG A 422 -2.85 22.02 5.93
C ARG A 422 -2.32 23.46 5.92
N GLN A 423 -1.92 23.99 7.08
CA GLN A 423 -1.35 25.34 7.16
C GLN A 423 0.01 25.43 6.46
N PHE A 424 0.83 24.37 6.56
CA PHE A 424 2.10 24.28 5.85
C PHE A 424 1.90 24.25 4.33
N GLU A 425 1.02 23.38 3.82
CA GLU A 425 0.67 23.31 2.40
C GLU A 425 0.13 24.65 1.88
N LEU A 426 -0.75 25.30 2.65
CA LEU A 426 -1.31 26.60 2.32
C LEU A 426 -0.21 27.66 2.22
N LYS A 427 0.78 27.62 3.12
CA LYS A 427 1.92 28.53 3.11
C LYS A 427 2.80 28.30 1.88
N GLU A 428 3.15 27.06 1.59
CA GLU A 428 3.94 26.70 0.40
C GLU A 428 3.23 27.13 -0.89
N ALA A 429 1.93 26.83 -1.03
CA ALA A 429 1.14 27.25 -2.17
C ALA A 429 1.10 28.78 -2.33
N ARG A 430 1.02 29.54 -1.22
CA ARG A 430 1.10 31.00 -1.24
C ARG A 430 2.46 31.49 -1.72
N GLU A 431 3.55 30.85 -1.30
CA GLU A 431 4.92 31.18 -1.73
C GLU A 431 5.11 30.95 -3.23
N VAL A 432 4.67 29.81 -3.76
CA VAL A 432 4.71 29.50 -5.20
C VAL A 432 3.90 30.51 -6.03
N ILE A 433 2.69 30.87 -5.58
CA ILE A 433 1.87 31.89 -6.25
C ILE A 433 2.57 33.25 -6.22
N ALA A 434 3.17 33.62 -5.09
CA ALA A 434 3.89 34.88 -4.94
C ALA A 434 5.12 34.95 -5.87
N GLU A 435 5.87 33.85 -6.00
CA GLU A 435 7.01 33.75 -6.91
C GLU A 435 6.58 33.85 -8.38
N GLU A 436 5.50 33.16 -8.77
CA GLU A 436 5.00 33.23 -10.14
C GLU A 436 4.46 34.63 -10.48
N GLN A 437 3.78 35.30 -9.54
CA GLN A 437 3.36 36.69 -9.72
C GLN A 437 4.55 37.64 -9.86
N LYS A 438 5.62 37.44 -9.08
CA LYS A 438 6.87 38.19 -9.20
C LYS A 438 7.50 37.97 -10.57
N ARG A 439 7.60 36.73 -11.02
CA ARG A 439 8.13 36.35 -12.35
C ARG A 439 7.34 37.02 -13.49
N LYS A 440 6.00 37.05 -13.40
CA LYS A 440 5.13 37.75 -14.36
C LYS A 440 5.35 39.26 -14.37
N ARG A 441 5.54 39.89 -13.20
CA ARG A 441 5.84 41.35 -13.10
C ARG A 441 7.19 41.68 -13.73
N GLU A 442 8.21 40.85 -13.51
CA GLU A 442 9.53 41.02 -14.11
C GLU A 442 9.50 40.87 -15.64
N MET A 443 8.79 39.87 -16.16
CA MET A 443 8.58 39.72 -17.60
C MET A 443 7.84 40.92 -18.21
N LYS A 444 6.81 41.44 -17.53
CA LYS A 444 6.08 42.64 -17.97
C LYS A 444 7.00 43.87 -18.00
N ARG A 445 7.84 44.06 -16.97
CA ARG A 445 8.84 45.13 -16.92
C ARG A 445 9.84 45.05 -18.07
N LYS A 446 10.39 43.85 -18.34
CA LYS A 446 11.32 43.61 -19.47
C LYS A 446 10.69 43.88 -20.83
N ARG A 447 9.39 43.59 -21.00
CA ARG A 447 8.63 43.91 -22.22
C ARG A 447 8.38 45.41 -22.38
N SER A 448 8.05 46.12 -21.30
CA SER A 448 7.84 47.58 -21.35
C SER A 448 9.13 48.38 -21.53
N SER A 449 10.28 47.81 -21.16
CA SER A 449 11.61 48.40 -21.40
C SER A 449 12.22 47.95 -22.73
N GLY A 450 11.42 47.46 -23.68
CA GLY A 450 11.87 47.18 -25.03
C GLY A 450 12.59 48.41 -25.60
N PRO A 451 13.66 48.21 -26.42
CA PRO A 451 14.54 49.27 -26.85
C PRO A 451 13.69 50.40 -27.39
N ALA A 452 13.70 51.54 -26.71
CA ALA A 452 13.08 52.75 -27.19
C ALA A 452 13.58 52.90 -28.62
N ASP A 453 12.66 52.77 -29.58
CA ASP A 453 12.91 52.77 -31.00
C ASP A 453 13.88 53.92 -31.28
N HIS A 454 15.16 53.57 -31.40
CA HIS A 454 16.21 54.55 -31.64
C HIS A 454 15.98 54.91 -33.09
N GLY A 455 15.12 55.92 -33.25
CA GLY A 455 14.63 56.41 -34.52
C GLY A 455 15.78 56.38 -35.50
N SER A 456 15.63 55.50 -36.49
CA SER A 456 16.51 55.38 -37.63
C SER A 456 16.63 56.77 -38.24
N SER A 457 17.65 57.51 -37.81
CA SER A 457 18.08 58.75 -38.42
C SER A 457 18.64 58.33 -39.77
N ARG A 458 17.72 58.27 -40.74
CA ARG A 458 17.93 58.12 -42.16
C ARG A 458 18.88 59.22 -42.61
N LYS A 459 20.19 59.00 -42.45
CA LYS A 459 21.25 59.82 -43.06
C LYS A 459 21.03 59.72 -44.57
N LYS A 460 20.48 60.79 -45.16
CA LYS A 460 20.51 61.04 -46.60
C LYS A 460 21.97 60.96 -47.05
N GLY A 461 22.32 59.88 -47.73
CA GLY A 461 23.54 59.79 -48.52
C GLY A 461 23.48 60.84 -49.62
N LYS A 462 24.25 61.91 -49.46
CA LYS A 462 24.50 62.90 -50.50
C LYS A 462 25.68 62.39 -51.31
N SER A 463 25.38 61.80 -52.47
CA SER A 463 26.35 61.48 -53.52
C SER A 463 27.18 62.72 -53.82
N ARG A 464 28.49 62.64 -53.62
CA ARG A 464 29.45 63.62 -54.11
C ARG A 464 30.48 62.87 -54.95
N SER A 465 30.28 63.01 -56.26
CA SER A 465 31.24 62.76 -57.32
C SER A 465 32.44 63.71 -57.22
N GLY A 466 33.60 63.22 -57.63
CA GLY A 466 34.87 63.94 -57.76
C GLY A 466 35.97 63.09 -57.11
N GLY A 467 36.87 62.43 -57.84
CA GLY A 467 37.51 62.81 -59.09
C GLY A 467 38.94 63.23 -58.78
N GLU A 468 39.90 62.58 -59.44
CA GLU A 468 41.30 63.03 -59.66
C GLU A 468 42.23 63.10 -58.44
N LEU A 469 43.55 62.97 -58.50
CA LEU A 469 44.57 62.52 -59.46
C LEU A 469 45.89 62.51 -58.66
N LEU A 470 46.81 61.63 -59.07
CA LEU A 470 48.28 61.79 -59.09
C LEU A 470 49.13 61.81 -57.79
N ASN A 471 50.16 60.96 -57.92
CA ASN A 471 51.51 60.89 -57.30
C ASN A 471 51.66 60.22 -55.94
#